data_AF-A0A1V2QH19-F1
#
_entry.id   AF-A0A1V2QH19-F1
#
_cell.length_a   1.000
_cell.length_b   1.000
_cell.length_c   1.000
_cell.angle_alpha   90.00
_cell.angle_beta   90.00
_cell.angle_gamma   90.00
#
_symmetry.space_group_name_H-M   'P 1'
#
loop_
_entity.id
_entity.type
_entity.pdbx_description
1 polymer ?
#
loop_
_entity_poly.entity_id
_entity_poly.type
_entity_poly.pdbx_seq_one_letter_code
_entity_poly.pdbx_strand_id
1 'polypeptide(L)'
;MCHYFNQLRRTFPNSFQLCASKELRADVKTIDHITEQSDKTTLTEDDLLVPVLERRLAVALGGNTRFGPLGLRWPDAAVSRAGETVSFRTNNVGGYGPLPLDPALDVTVITTRFARVPEFARTDELKQARLIPCADKAREQLLTNPIPMDRWITFETTLDGRVYRLCEGRWHEIDQERERAV
;
A
#
# COMPACT_ATOMS: atom_id res chain seq x y z
N MET A 1 42.57 -4.53 -0.47
CA MET A 1 42.75 -3.75 0.76
C MET A 1 41.80 -2.57 0.67
N CYS A 2 40.54 -2.65 1.14
CA CYS A 2 40.06 -2.62 2.52
C CYS A 2 40.66 -1.49 3.37
N HIS A 3 39.83 -0.51 3.77
CA HIS A 3 39.70 0.08 5.11
C HIS A 3 38.50 1.08 5.08
N TYR A 4 37.32 0.69 5.61
CA TYR A 4 36.78 1.05 6.96
C TYR A 4 36.44 2.54 7.09
N PHE A 5 35.20 3.03 6.99
CA PHE A 5 34.00 2.89 7.86
C PHE A 5 34.24 3.20 9.35
N ASN A 6 33.75 4.35 9.81
CA ASN A 6 33.60 4.76 11.21
C ASN A 6 32.70 6.02 11.20
N GLN A 7 31.63 6.22 11.97
CA GLN A 7 31.25 5.68 13.27
C GLN A 7 29.72 5.61 13.41
N LEU A 8 29.21 4.47 13.88
CA LEU A 8 27.92 4.31 14.56
C LEU A 8 28.17 4.36 16.07
N ARG A 9 27.40 5.15 16.81
CA ARG A 9 27.21 4.97 18.25
C ARG A 9 25.79 5.36 18.64
N ARG A 10 25.02 4.36 19.08
CA ARG A 10 24.26 4.32 20.35
C ARG A 10 23.46 3.01 20.36
N THR A 11 24.00 1.97 20.98
CA THR A 11 23.75 1.52 22.37
C THR A 11 22.67 0.43 22.40
N PHE A 12 23.09 -0.83 22.42
CA PHE A 12 22.31 -1.99 22.85
C PHE A 12 23.08 -2.72 23.96
N PRO A 13 22.50 -2.89 25.16
CA PRO A 13 22.74 -4.03 26.04
C PRO A 13 21.50 -4.96 25.94
N ASN A 14 21.53 -6.29 26.00
CA ASN A 14 22.43 -7.18 26.72
C ASN A 14 22.20 -8.64 26.26
N SER A 15 23.31 -9.39 26.22
CA SER A 15 23.48 -10.82 26.54
C SER A 15 22.53 -11.86 25.93
N PHE A 16 23.04 -12.55 24.89
CA PHE A 16 22.78 -13.98 24.66
C PHE A 16 23.50 -14.81 25.74
N GLN A 17 22.79 -15.73 26.38
CA GLN A 17 23.39 -16.88 27.07
C GLN A 17 22.60 -18.14 26.70
N LEU A 18 23.23 -19.01 25.91
CA LEU A 18 22.81 -20.38 25.67
C LEU A 18 23.23 -21.23 26.89
N CYS A 19 22.27 -21.86 27.55
CA CYS A 19 22.52 -23.01 28.43
C CYS A 19 21.56 -24.13 28.05
N ALA A 20 22.15 -25.31 27.83
CA ALA A 20 21.48 -26.53 27.42
C ALA A 20 20.81 -27.28 28.58
N SER A 21 19.85 -28.12 28.20
CA SER A 21 19.53 -29.45 28.75
C SER A 21 18.28 -29.60 29.64
N LYS A 22 17.50 -30.61 29.21
CA LYS A 22 16.68 -31.59 29.95
C LYS A 22 15.18 -31.31 30.18
N GLU A 23 14.42 -32.09 29.41
CA GLU A 23 13.41 -33.06 29.86
C GLU A 23 11.96 -32.65 30.14
N LEU A 24 11.10 -33.36 29.40
CA LEU A 24 9.86 -34.02 29.82
C LEU A 24 8.53 -33.22 29.84
N ARG A 25 7.75 -33.54 28.78
CA ARG A 25 6.34 -33.94 28.77
C ARG A 25 5.24 -32.93 29.17
N ALA A 26 4.31 -32.84 28.21
CA ALA A 26 2.86 -32.69 28.36
C ALA A 26 2.34 -31.37 28.92
N ASP A 27 1.87 -30.51 28.02
CA ASP A 27 0.43 -30.35 27.81
C ASP A 27 0.20 -29.55 26.51
N VAL A 28 -0.24 -30.24 25.46
CA VAL A 28 -0.74 -29.58 24.24
C VAL A 28 -2.17 -29.18 24.53
N LYS A 29 -2.36 -27.95 25.01
CA LYS A 29 -3.63 -27.23 24.94
C LYS A 29 -3.38 -25.75 24.69
N THR A 30 -4.01 -25.27 23.61
CA THR A 30 -4.36 -23.86 23.37
C THR A 30 -3.15 -22.99 23.00
N ILE A 31 -3.05 -22.44 21.80
CA ILE A 31 -3.86 -21.30 21.34
C ILE A 31 -4.11 -21.47 19.84
N ASP A 32 -5.38 -21.66 19.47
CA ASP A 32 -5.85 -21.48 18.12
C ASP A 32 -5.43 -20.09 17.63
N HIS A 33 -4.89 -20.01 16.41
CA HIS A 33 -4.70 -18.77 15.69
C HIS A 33 -6.05 -18.05 15.60
N ILE A 34 -6.29 -17.11 16.52
CA ILE A 34 -7.25 -16.03 16.31
C ILE A 34 -6.62 -15.18 15.20
N THR A 35 -6.90 -15.60 13.97
CA THR A 35 -6.91 -14.67 12.85
C THR A 35 -8.06 -13.74 13.18
N GLU A 36 -7.78 -12.54 13.67
CA GLU A 36 -8.79 -11.50 13.80
C GLU A 36 -9.32 -11.19 12.39
N GLN A 37 -10.33 -11.96 11.97
CA GLN A 37 -11.20 -11.61 10.87
C GLN A 37 -12.05 -10.45 11.38
N SER A 38 -11.52 -9.23 11.23
CA SER A 38 -12.34 -8.03 11.26
C SER A 38 -13.41 -8.21 10.18
N ASP A 39 -14.69 -8.16 10.58
CA ASP A 39 -15.86 -8.21 9.69
C ASP A 39 -15.85 -6.97 8.79
N LYS A 40 -15.00 -7.03 7.77
CA LYS A 40 -14.82 -5.98 6.79
C LYS A 40 -15.77 -6.27 5.64
N THR A 41 -16.94 -5.65 5.66
CA THR A 41 -17.88 -5.78 4.54
C THR A 41 -17.25 -5.20 3.29
N THR A 42 -16.91 -6.07 2.35
CA THR A 42 -16.35 -5.68 1.04
C THR A 42 -17.51 -5.33 0.13
N LEU A 43 -17.51 -4.11 -0.41
CA LEU A 43 -18.53 -3.68 -1.35
C LEU A 43 -18.29 -4.32 -2.72
N THR A 44 -19.36 -4.71 -3.40
CA THR A 44 -19.30 -5.15 -4.80
C THR A 44 -19.36 -3.94 -5.74
N GLU A 45 -18.95 -4.12 -7.00
CA GLU A 45 -18.97 -3.03 -7.99
C GLU A 45 -20.38 -2.48 -8.24
N ASP A 46 -21.41 -3.30 -8.06
CA ASP A 46 -22.82 -2.93 -8.23
C ASP A 46 -23.42 -2.19 -7.02
N ASP A 47 -22.67 -2.06 -5.93
CA ASP A 47 -23.15 -1.31 -4.78
C ASP A 47 -23.34 0.16 -5.15
N LEU A 48 -24.54 0.69 -4.87
CA LEU A 48 -24.95 2.06 -5.21
C LEU A 48 -24.03 3.14 -4.62
N LEU A 49 -23.25 2.79 -3.59
CA LEU A 49 -22.29 3.67 -2.95
C LEU A 49 -20.97 3.80 -3.74
N VAL A 50 -20.58 2.80 -4.53
CA VAL A 50 -19.30 2.80 -5.24
C VAL A 50 -19.12 4.03 -6.13
N PRO A 51 -20.10 4.47 -6.95
CA PRO A 51 -19.96 5.70 -7.74
C PRO A 51 -19.76 6.97 -6.90
N VAL A 52 -20.27 7.01 -5.66
CA VAL A 52 -20.05 8.14 -4.75
C VAL A 52 -18.63 8.10 -4.20
N LEU A 53 -18.17 6.91 -3.79
CA LEU A 53 -16.81 6.69 -3.28
C LEU A 53 -15.76 6.96 -4.36
N GLU A 54 -15.99 6.54 -5.60
CA GLU A 54 -15.13 6.80 -6.74
C GLU A 54 -15.01 8.30 -7.06
N ARG A 55 -16.10 9.06 -6.97
CA ARG A 55 -16.03 10.53 -7.15
C ARG A 55 -15.16 11.19 -6.07
N ARG A 56 -15.22 10.72 -4.83
CA ARG A 56 -14.34 11.22 -3.76
C ARG A 56 -12.88 10.84 -3.99
N LEU A 57 -12.63 9.62 -4.45
CA LEU A 57 -11.30 9.17 -4.87
C LEU A 57 -10.76 10.01 -6.03
N ALA A 58 -11.57 10.33 -7.04
CA ALA A 58 -11.17 11.17 -8.18
C ALA A 58 -10.67 12.57 -7.74
N VAL A 59 -11.31 13.14 -6.72
CA VAL A 59 -10.88 14.40 -6.11
C VAL A 59 -9.54 14.23 -5.38
N ALA A 60 -9.39 13.17 -4.60
CA ALA A 60 -8.15 12.85 -3.88
C ALA A 60 -6.97 12.59 -4.83
N LEU A 61 -7.21 11.88 -5.93
CA LEU A 61 -6.24 11.68 -7.01
C LEU A 61 -5.76 13.00 -7.62
N GLY A 62 -6.57 14.05 -7.58
CA GLY A 62 -6.16 15.40 -7.98
C GLY A 62 -5.29 16.15 -6.97
N GLY A 63 -4.93 15.52 -5.84
CA GLY A 63 -4.18 16.14 -4.75
C GLY A 63 -5.04 16.88 -3.72
N ASN A 64 -6.38 16.76 -3.79
CA ASN A 64 -7.27 17.41 -2.84
C ASN A 64 -7.68 16.45 -1.72
N THR A 65 -7.22 16.73 -0.50
CA THR A 65 -7.41 15.88 0.68
C THR A 65 -8.72 16.10 1.43
N ARG A 66 -9.65 16.92 0.90
CA ARG A 66 -10.90 17.29 1.60
C ARG A 66 -11.79 16.11 2.00
N PHE A 67 -11.69 14.99 1.28
CA PHE A 67 -12.50 13.79 1.54
C PHE A 67 -11.76 12.70 2.29
N GLY A 68 -10.50 12.92 2.63
CA GLY A 68 -9.67 12.00 3.40
C GLY A 68 -8.29 11.76 2.78
N PRO A 69 -7.46 10.96 3.47
CA PRO A 69 -6.08 10.72 3.07
C PRO A 69 -5.99 9.72 1.91
N LEU A 70 -5.15 10.04 0.93
CA LEU A 70 -4.67 9.13 -0.09
C LEU A 70 -3.29 8.61 0.32
N GLY A 71 -3.06 7.31 0.19
CA GLY A 71 -1.81 6.66 0.54
C GLY A 71 -1.35 5.69 -0.54
N LEU A 72 -0.11 5.25 -0.39
CA LEU A 72 0.48 4.18 -1.19
C LEU A 72 0.76 2.97 -0.33
N ARG A 73 0.55 1.79 -0.90
CA ARG A 73 0.91 0.52 -0.30
C ARG A 73 1.57 -0.39 -1.32
N TRP A 74 2.34 -1.35 -0.81
CA TRP A 74 2.75 -2.49 -1.60
C TRP A 74 1.56 -3.43 -1.80
N PRO A 75 1.27 -3.82 -3.05
CA PRO A 75 0.32 -4.88 -3.33
C PRO A 75 0.87 -6.22 -2.84
N ASP A 76 -0.01 -7.14 -2.46
CA ASP A 76 0.39 -8.48 -2.03
C ASP A 76 1.23 -9.21 -3.10
N ALA A 77 0.93 -8.97 -4.38
CA ALA A 77 1.66 -9.53 -5.51
C ALA A 77 3.09 -8.97 -5.70
N ALA A 78 3.46 -7.89 -5.01
CA ALA A 78 4.77 -7.23 -5.15
C ALA A 78 5.50 -7.01 -3.82
N VAL A 79 4.85 -7.23 -2.67
CA VAL A 79 5.42 -6.94 -1.34
C VAL A 79 6.75 -7.68 -1.09
N SER A 80 6.90 -8.92 -1.57
CA SER A 80 8.13 -9.69 -1.46
C SER A 80 9.31 -9.09 -2.23
N ARG A 81 9.05 -8.20 -3.19
CA ARG A 81 10.05 -7.52 -4.03
C ARG A 81 10.36 -6.09 -3.57
N ALA A 82 9.74 -5.62 -2.48
CA ALA A 82 9.91 -4.26 -2.01
C ALA A 82 11.39 -3.91 -1.75
N GLY A 83 12.14 -4.81 -1.11
CA GLY A 83 13.58 -4.61 -0.82
C GLY A 83 14.50 -4.63 -2.04
N GLU A 84 14.05 -5.19 -3.17
CA GLU A 84 14.80 -5.26 -4.43
C GLU A 84 14.47 -4.09 -5.37
N THR A 85 13.46 -3.28 -5.03
CA THR A 85 12.96 -2.25 -5.94
C THR A 85 13.83 -1.00 -5.91
N VAL A 86 14.30 -0.60 -7.09
CA VAL A 86 15.12 0.59 -7.30
C VAL A 86 14.34 1.68 -8.04
N SER A 87 13.41 1.30 -8.91
CA SER A 87 12.60 2.25 -9.68
C SER A 87 11.23 1.69 -10.05
N PHE A 88 10.38 2.55 -10.63
CA PHE A 88 9.06 2.16 -11.11
C PHE A 88 8.84 2.54 -12.58
N ARG A 89 8.18 1.64 -13.31
CA ARG A 89 7.73 1.86 -14.68
C ARG A 89 6.21 1.85 -14.73
N THR A 90 5.63 2.76 -15.52
CA THR A 90 4.19 2.81 -15.80
C THR A 90 3.94 2.80 -17.31
N ASN A 91 2.77 2.31 -17.72
CA ASN A 91 2.36 2.20 -19.12
C ASN A 91 1.88 3.53 -19.73
N ASN A 92 1.35 4.46 -18.93
CA ASN A 92 1.12 5.89 -19.18
C ASN A 92 0.05 6.32 -18.17
N VAL A 93 0.29 7.39 -17.42
CA VAL A 93 -0.76 8.03 -16.60
C VAL A 93 -0.91 9.45 -17.10
N GLY A 94 -2.06 9.77 -17.71
CA GLY A 94 -2.34 11.08 -18.28
C GLY A 94 -1.40 11.46 -19.42
N GLY A 95 -0.88 10.46 -20.17
CA GLY A 95 0.10 10.67 -21.25
C GLY A 95 1.54 10.93 -20.78
N TYR A 96 1.79 10.85 -19.48
CA TYR A 96 3.13 10.95 -18.92
C TYR A 96 3.66 9.55 -18.71
N GLY A 97 4.70 9.22 -19.48
CA GLY A 97 5.37 7.91 -19.50
C GLY A 97 5.96 7.49 -18.14
N PRO A 98 6.99 6.65 -18.07
CA PRO A 98 7.38 6.01 -16.82
C PRO A 98 7.68 7.00 -15.65
N LEU A 99 7.43 6.55 -14.41
CA LEU A 99 7.56 7.37 -13.21
C LEU A 99 9.04 7.71 -12.90
N PRO A 100 9.31 8.85 -12.24
CA PRO A 100 10.67 9.23 -11.86
C PRO A 100 11.26 8.26 -10.84
N LEU A 101 12.60 8.26 -10.80
CA LEU A 101 13.43 7.40 -9.98
C LEU A 101 13.34 7.79 -8.51
N ASP A 102 12.38 7.21 -7.77
CA ASP A 102 12.43 7.23 -6.32
C ASP A 102 12.02 5.86 -5.75
N PRO A 103 12.89 5.18 -4.97
CA PRO A 103 12.49 3.98 -4.22
C PRO A 103 11.38 4.29 -3.21
N ALA A 104 11.23 5.54 -2.79
CA ALA A 104 10.07 6.05 -2.04
C ALA A 104 9.11 6.75 -3.01
N LEU A 105 8.55 6.01 -3.97
CA LEU A 105 7.41 6.50 -4.76
C LEU A 105 6.40 7.14 -3.80
N ASP A 106 6.25 8.46 -3.90
CA ASP A 106 5.44 9.24 -2.99
C ASP A 106 4.07 9.52 -3.60
N VAL A 107 3.06 9.61 -2.75
CA VAL A 107 1.68 9.87 -3.16
C VAL A 107 1.56 11.19 -3.94
N THR A 108 2.41 12.18 -3.65
CA THR A 108 2.48 13.46 -4.37
C THR A 108 2.87 13.29 -5.83
N VAL A 109 3.75 12.33 -6.15
CA VAL A 109 4.15 12.05 -7.54
C VAL A 109 2.95 11.53 -8.33
N ILE A 110 2.14 10.67 -7.72
CA ILE A 110 0.91 10.13 -8.32
C ILE A 110 -0.12 11.25 -8.48
N THR A 111 -0.43 11.99 -7.41
CA THR A 111 -1.46 13.03 -7.46
C THR A 111 -1.11 14.18 -8.41
N THR A 112 0.17 14.56 -8.51
CA THR A 112 0.63 15.58 -9.48
C THR A 112 0.35 15.18 -10.93
N ARG A 113 0.41 13.88 -11.26
CA ARG A 113 0.08 13.39 -12.60
C ARG A 113 -1.43 13.33 -12.82
N PHE A 114 -2.17 12.76 -11.89
CA PHE A 114 -3.63 12.67 -11.99
C PHE A 114 -4.33 14.02 -11.93
N ALA A 115 -3.72 15.05 -11.32
CA ALA A 115 -4.22 16.43 -11.34
C ALA A 115 -4.36 16.97 -12.77
N ARG A 116 -3.58 16.47 -13.73
CA ARG A 116 -3.63 16.86 -15.15
C ARG A 116 -4.74 16.15 -15.93
N VAL A 117 -5.28 15.06 -15.39
CA VAL A 117 -6.43 14.36 -15.95
C VAL A 117 -7.71 15.05 -15.45
N PRO A 118 -8.71 15.28 -16.30
CA PRO A 118 -10.00 15.81 -15.87
C PRO A 118 -10.60 14.95 -14.76
N GLU A 119 -11.21 15.58 -13.74
CA GLU A 119 -11.69 14.88 -12.53
C GLU A 119 -12.57 13.67 -12.87
N PHE A 120 -13.50 13.81 -13.81
CA PHE A 120 -14.42 12.76 -14.21
C PHE A 120 -13.74 11.51 -14.83
N ALA A 121 -12.49 11.62 -15.29
CA ALA A 121 -11.77 10.53 -15.95
C ALA A 121 -10.66 9.90 -15.08
N ARG A 122 -10.39 10.46 -13.89
CA ARG A 122 -9.24 10.03 -13.06
C ARG A 122 -9.33 8.60 -12.56
N THR A 123 -10.52 8.15 -12.16
CA THR A 123 -10.73 6.79 -11.66
C THR A 123 -10.63 5.75 -12.76
N ASP A 124 -11.15 6.06 -13.95
CA ASP A 124 -11.02 5.18 -15.11
C ASP A 124 -9.55 5.07 -15.56
N GLU A 125 -8.85 6.21 -15.61
CA GLU A 125 -7.42 6.24 -15.89
C GLU A 125 -6.64 5.43 -14.84
N LEU A 126 -7.00 5.52 -13.56
CA LEU A 126 -6.37 4.73 -12.50
C LEU A 126 -6.54 3.22 -12.72
N LYS A 127 -7.73 2.77 -13.13
CA LYS A 127 -8.03 1.36 -13.45
C LYS A 127 -7.27 0.87 -14.68
N GLN A 128 -6.93 1.74 -15.62
CA GLN A 128 -6.15 1.42 -16.82
C GLN A 128 -4.63 1.51 -16.60
N ALA A 129 -4.21 2.35 -15.67
CA ALA A 129 -2.82 2.52 -15.30
C ALA A 129 -2.23 1.24 -14.71
N ARG A 130 -0.97 0.99 -15.02
CA ARG A 130 -0.17 -0.11 -14.47
C ARG A 130 1.11 0.44 -13.88
N LEU A 131 1.58 -0.21 -12.83
CA LEU A 131 2.85 0.05 -12.18
C LEU A 131 3.65 -1.25 -12.10
N ILE A 132 4.95 -1.15 -12.40
CA ILE A 132 5.89 -2.26 -12.37
C ILE A 132 7.12 -1.82 -11.57
N PRO A 133 7.44 -2.47 -10.44
CA PRO A 133 8.72 -2.28 -9.76
C PRO A 133 9.87 -2.86 -10.61
N CYS A 134 11.00 -2.16 -10.65
CA CYS A 134 12.19 -2.55 -11.40
C CYS A 134 13.41 -2.62 -10.47
N ALA A 135 14.32 -3.56 -10.74
CA ALA A 135 15.54 -3.77 -9.97
C ALA A 135 16.67 -2.80 -10.35
N ASP A 136 16.50 -2.07 -11.46
CA ASP A 136 17.51 -1.22 -12.06
C ASP A 136 16.98 0.20 -12.29
N LYS A 137 17.89 1.14 -12.53
CA LYS A 137 17.54 2.53 -12.84
C LYS A 137 17.12 2.73 -14.30
N ALA A 138 17.52 1.83 -15.21
CA ALA A 138 17.13 1.93 -16.61
C ALA A 138 15.68 1.48 -16.84
N ARG A 139 15.07 0.77 -15.88
CA ARG A 139 13.70 0.22 -15.89
C ARG A 139 13.54 -0.92 -16.90
N GLU A 140 14.62 -1.68 -17.09
CA GLU A 140 14.68 -2.83 -17.99
C GLU A 140 14.46 -4.14 -17.23
N GLN A 141 14.92 -4.22 -15.97
CA GLN A 141 14.82 -5.41 -15.15
C GLN A 141 13.54 -5.36 -14.30
N LEU A 142 12.44 -5.86 -14.87
CA LEU A 142 11.14 -5.90 -14.23
C LEU A 142 11.11 -6.97 -13.11
N LEU A 143 10.63 -6.60 -11.92
CA LEU A 143 10.54 -7.50 -10.77
C LEU A 143 9.23 -8.29 -10.72
N THR A 144 8.18 -7.77 -11.35
CA THR A 144 6.85 -8.39 -11.43
C THR A 144 6.22 -8.18 -12.81
N ASN A 145 5.11 -8.87 -13.06
CA ASN A 145 4.17 -8.46 -14.10
C ASN A 145 3.57 -7.07 -13.78
N PRO A 146 3.03 -6.34 -14.78
CA PRO A 146 2.35 -5.07 -14.55
C PRO A 146 1.14 -5.21 -13.64
N ILE A 147 1.12 -4.43 -12.54
CA ILE A 147 0.03 -4.46 -11.56
C ILE A 147 -0.85 -3.21 -11.73
N PRO A 148 -2.19 -3.36 -11.76
CA PRO A 148 -3.15 -2.25 -11.76
C PRO A 148 -2.86 -1.21 -10.66
N MET A 149 -2.88 0.08 -11.00
CA MET A 149 -2.44 1.15 -10.11
C MET A 149 -3.39 1.37 -8.92
N ASP A 150 -4.66 1.04 -9.08
CA ASP A 150 -5.66 0.98 -8.00
C ASP A 150 -5.30 0.01 -6.88
N ARG A 151 -4.47 -1.01 -7.15
CA ARG A 151 -3.97 -1.93 -6.12
C ARG A 151 -2.81 -1.36 -5.29
N TRP A 152 -2.12 -0.35 -5.80
CA TRP A 152 -1.04 0.34 -5.10
C TRP A 152 -1.53 1.47 -4.20
N ILE A 153 -2.80 1.87 -4.34
CA ILE A 153 -3.37 3.01 -3.64
C ILE A 153 -4.23 2.54 -2.47
N THR A 154 -4.14 3.26 -1.37
CA THR A 154 -5.14 3.23 -0.30
C THR A 154 -5.82 4.59 -0.21
N PHE A 155 -7.10 4.60 0.08
CA PHE A 155 -7.84 5.83 0.30
C PHE A 155 -8.91 5.60 1.35
N GLU A 156 -9.04 6.53 2.28
CA GLU A 156 -10.05 6.46 3.32
C GLU A 156 -10.97 7.67 3.22
N THR A 157 -12.28 7.46 3.36
CA THR A 157 -13.26 8.54 3.34
C THR A 157 -14.45 8.23 4.25
N THR A 158 -15.09 9.28 4.76
CA THR A 158 -16.29 9.15 5.61
C THR A 158 -17.53 9.60 4.84
N LEU A 159 -18.49 8.70 4.62
CA LEU A 159 -19.77 8.98 3.97
C LEU A 159 -20.89 8.61 4.94
N ASP A 160 -21.82 9.55 5.18
CA ASP A 160 -22.99 9.36 6.07
C ASP A 160 -22.66 8.78 7.45
N GLY A 161 -21.53 9.22 8.04
CA GLY A 161 -21.06 8.77 9.35
C GLY A 161 -20.33 7.42 9.37
N ARG A 162 -20.22 6.73 8.22
CA ARG A 162 -19.50 5.46 8.06
C ARG A 162 -18.15 5.69 7.39
N VAL A 163 -17.13 4.92 7.76
CA VAL A 163 -15.80 4.99 7.15
C VAL A 163 -15.65 3.92 6.09
N TYR A 164 -15.16 4.33 4.93
CA TYR A 164 -14.88 3.47 3.81
C TYR A 164 -13.41 3.54 3.45
N ARG A 165 -12.80 2.39 3.16
CA ARG A 165 -11.40 2.28 2.75
C ARG A 165 -11.27 1.51 1.44
N LEU A 166 -10.63 2.14 0.46
CA LEU A 166 -10.11 1.48 -0.73
C LEU A 166 -8.80 0.78 -0.38
N CYS A 167 -8.70 -0.50 -0.73
CA CYS A 167 -7.51 -1.30 -0.52
C CYS A 167 -7.46 -2.42 -1.57
N GLU A 168 -6.33 -2.60 -2.26
CA GLU A 168 -6.18 -3.64 -3.31
C GLU A 168 -7.27 -3.55 -4.40
N GLY A 169 -7.64 -2.31 -4.78
CA GLY A 169 -8.69 -2.06 -5.77
C GLY A 169 -10.12 -2.35 -5.29
N ARG A 170 -10.33 -2.66 -4.01
CA ARG A 170 -11.67 -2.96 -3.46
C ARG A 170 -12.06 -1.99 -2.37
N TRP A 171 -13.33 -1.62 -2.38
CA TRP A 171 -13.93 -0.80 -1.33
C TRP A 171 -14.42 -1.68 -0.18
N HIS A 172 -14.26 -1.13 1.01
CA HIS A 172 -14.67 -1.80 2.22
C HIS A 172 -15.22 -0.80 3.20
N GLU A 173 -16.29 -1.19 3.90
CA GLU A 173 -16.73 -0.48 5.08
C GLU A 173 -15.86 -0.89 6.28
N ILE A 174 -15.49 0.08 7.11
CA ILE A 174 -14.77 -0.13 8.37
C ILE A 174 -15.72 0.23 9.51
N ASP A 175 -16.09 -0.78 10.29
CA ASP A 175 -16.81 -0.55 11.54
C ASP A 175 -15.89 0.15 12.54
N GLN A 176 -16.31 1.34 13.00
CA GLN A 176 -15.53 2.21 13.87
C GLN A 176 -15.39 1.71 15.33
N GLU A 177 -15.95 0.56 15.69
CA GLU A 177 -16.05 0.14 17.10
C GLU A 177 -14.72 -0.30 17.75
N ARG A 178 -13.58 -0.35 17.03
CA ARG A 178 -12.32 -0.87 17.61
C ARG A 178 -11.06 0.00 17.48
N GLU A 179 -11.13 1.24 17.01
CA GLU A 179 -9.93 2.12 16.93
C GLU A 179 -9.74 3.06 18.14
N ARG A 180 -10.61 3.00 19.17
CA ARG A 180 -10.45 3.76 20.44
C ARG A 180 -9.94 2.95 21.64
N ALA A 181 -9.43 1.74 21.42
CA ALA A 181 -8.83 0.92 22.48
C ALA A 181 -7.33 0.73 22.21
N VAL A 182 -6.54 1.78 22.39
CA VAL A 182 -5.09 1.73 22.63
C VAL A 182 -4.75 2.69 23.76
#